data_AF-A0A7V5APH2-F1
#
_entry.id   AF-A0A7V5APH2-F1
#
_cell.length_a   1.000
_cell.length_b   1.000
_cell.length_c   1.000
_cell.angle_alpha   90.00
_cell.angle_beta   90.00
_cell.angle_gamma   90.00
#
_symmetry.space_group_name_H-M   'P 1'
#
loop_
_entity.id
_entity.type
_entity.pdbx_description
1 polymer ?
#
loop_
_entity_poly.entity_id
_entity_poly.type
_entity_poly.pdbx_seq_one_letter_code
_entity_poly.pdbx_strand_id
1 'polypeptide(L)'
;MEVRPMKLKLRKVVLALVMLLLGISLNLVFAEEKKYLIPGDARKGWRVFTEKGCIQCHGIGEKGRVLMAPDLARSPTVHRSASGLAAQLWNHAPEMWEKMTAKWIKFHRITEQEMADLFAFLYFIRYLDEPGNALRGKEVLKAKGCTECHSIGERKGTIGPDLAVWKELTNPIIWAQMMWNHAPKMKAVMEKVGIKWPKLEKSDIADILAYLKSLKPTKVEVTLSPGIPEEGKKIFIQKGCARCHAIDEKSPTKGPNLGAGRRDFPPTIGQFAGLMWNHFPEMAKEMAKENIPIPELTSKDMANITAYLFSIRYFDPVGNWAEGKKLFQEKQCVTCHDMGKTATKKEGPSLAMLRGSTSPISLATALWNHGPQMIGKMREMGVKWQKLTDRELVNMMEYFNRGD
;
A
#
# COMPACT_ATOMS: atom_id res chain seq x y z
N MET A 1 7.18 45.00 -68.94
CA MET A 1 6.96 44.80 -67.49
C MET A 1 7.06 43.32 -67.20
N GLU A 2 8.21 42.88 -66.70
CA GLU A 2 8.47 41.47 -66.36
C GLU A 2 7.66 41.04 -65.13
N VAL A 3 6.91 39.95 -65.28
CA VAL A 3 6.18 39.30 -64.19
C VAL A 3 7.16 38.43 -63.40
N ARG A 4 7.67 38.94 -62.27
CA ARG A 4 8.44 38.12 -61.31
C ARG A 4 7.54 37.05 -60.67
N PRO A 5 8.02 35.81 -60.48
CA PRO A 5 7.15 34.69 -60.11
C PRO A 5 6.82 34.69 -58.61
N MET A 6 5.54 34.93 -58.30
CA MET A 6 4.94 34.77 -56.97
C MET A 6 4.87 33.31 -56.48
N LYS A 7 5.40 32.34 -57.25
CA LYS A 7 5.34 30.91 -56.93
C LYS A 7 6.37 30.44 -55.89
N LEU A 8 7.51 31.12 -55.76
CA LEU A 8 8.59 30.66 -54.86
C LEU A 8 8.33 31.00 -53.38
N LYS A 9 7.64 32.12 -53.09
CA LYS A 9 7.27 32.51 -51.72
C LYS A 9 6.14 31.64 -51.16
N LEU A 10 5.15 31.28 -51.98
CA LEU A 10 4.03 30.44 -51.55
C LEU A 10 4.48 29.01 -51.21
N ARG A 11 5.43 28.44 -51.98
CA ARG A 11 5.99 27.10 -51.70
C ARG A 11 6.77 27.04 -50.38
N LYS A 12 7.52 28.09 -50.04
CA LYS A 12 8.26 28.18 -48.76
C LYS A 12 7.32 28.36 -47.56
N VAL A 13 6.24 29.11 -47.73
CA VAL A 13 5.22 29.30 -46.68
C VAL A 13 4.43 28.01 -46.44
N VAL A 14 4.06 27.27 -47.49
CA VAL A 14 3.37 25.98 -47.37
C VAL A 14 4.29 24.91 -46.77
N LEU A 15 5.57 24.83 -47.15
CA LEU A 15 6.51 23.89 -46.52
C LEU A 15 6.75 24.21 -45.04
N ALA A 16 6.82 25.48 -44.67
CA ALA A 16 6.98 25.92 -43.28
C ALA A 16 5.73 25.60 -42.44
N LEU A 17 4.52 25.78 -42.99
CA LEU A 17 3.26 25.42 -42.32
C LEU A 17 3.10 23.90 -42.16
N VAL A 18 3.51 23.11 -43.15
CA VAL A 18 3.47 21.63 -43.06
C VAL A 18 4.52 21.12 -42.07
N MET A 19 5.73 21.69 -42.00
CA MET A 19 6.71 21.33 -40.96
C MET A 19 6.32 21.83 -39.57
N LEU A 20 5.57 22.94 -39.46
CA LEU A 20 5.00 23.39 -38.18
C LEU A 20 3.85 22.45 -37.74
N LEU A 21 3.00 22.00 -38.66
CA LEU A 21 1.91 21.06 -38.38
C LEU A 21 2.41 19.63 -38.10
N LEU A 22 3.50 19.18 -38.74
CA LEU A 22 4.20 17.91 -38.43
C LEU A 22 5.08 18.00 -37.17
N GLY A 23 5.64 19.16 -36.87
CA GLY A 23 6.42 19.40 -35.64
C GLY A 23 5.54 19.53 -34.38
N ILE A 24 4.30 19.99 -34.54
CA ILE A 24 3.31 20.08 -33.46
C ILE A 24 2.63 18.73 -33.18
N SER A 25 2.66 17.78 -34.12
CA SER A 25 2.05 16.45 -33.95
C SER A 25 2.98 15.36 -33.41
N LEU A 26 4.27 15.67 -33.14
CA LEU A 26 5.26 14.68 -32.67
C LEU A 26 5.75 14.85 -31.22
N ASN A 27 5.19 15.77 -30.45
CA ASN A 27 5.41 15.81 -29.01
C ASN A 27 4.07 16.10 -28.34
N LEU A 28 3.85 15.49 -27.18
CA LEU A 28 2.63 15.55 -26.35
C LEU A 28 1.62 14.40 -26.55
N VAL A 29 2.10 13.17 -26.76
CA VAL A 29 1.62 12.10 -25.87
C VAL A 29 2.49 12.20 -24.61
N PHE A 30 2.18 13.16 -23.74
CA PHE A 30 2.59 13.00 -22.36
C PHE A 30 1.80 11.79 -21.88
N ALA A 31 2.50 10.66 -21.69
CA ALA A 31 2.01 9.64 -20.81
C ALA A 31 1.67 10.36 -19.51
N GLU A 32 0.38 10.44 -19.21
CA GLU A 32 -0.12 10.91 -17.92
C GLU A 32 0.72 10.16 -16.87
N GLU A 33 1.60 10.88 -16.18
CA GLU A 33 2.32 10.29 -15.05
C GLU A 33 1.23 9.76 -14.15
N LYS A 34 1.09 8.43 -14.09
CA LYS A 34 0.25 7.76 -13.12
C LYS A 34 0.81 8.19 -11.76
N LYS A 35 0.30 9.31 -11.24
CA LYS A 35 0.52 9.71 -9.86
C LYS A 35 -0.22 8.64 -9.07
N TYR A 36 0.52 7.61 -8.69
CA TYR A 36 0.08 6.67 -7.69
C TYR A 36 -0.28 7.48 -6.45
N LEU A 37 -1.41 7.17 -5.82
CA LEU A 37 -1.80 7.82 -4.57
C LEU A 37 -0.69 7.69 -3.50
N ILE A 38 0.14 6.64 -3.55
CA ILE A 38 1.33 6.51 -2.72
C ILE A 38 2.56 7.00 -3.52
N PRO A 39 3.43 7.85 -2.95
CA PRO A 39 4.68 8.23 -3.61
C PRO A 39 5.59 7.02 -3.85
N GLY A 40 6.15 6.91 -5.06
CA GLY A 40 7.11 5.87 -5.45
C GLY A 40 6.50 4.68 -6.19
N ASP A 41 7.37 3.82 -6.75
CA ASP A 41 7.01 2.58 -7.44
C ASP A 41 7.51 1.36 -6.64
N ALA A 42 6.59 0.54 -6.14
CA ALA A 42 6.91 -0.66 -5.36
C ALA A 42 7.83 -1.65 -6.09
N ARG A 43 7.79 -1.71 -7.44
CA ARG A 43 8.69 -2.58 -8.23
C ARG A 43 10.12 -2.05 -8.20
N LYS A 44 10.29 -0.73 -8.26
CA LYS A 44 11.60 -0.10 -8.07
C LYS A 44 12.06 -0.24 -6.63
N GLY A 45 11.14 -0.19 -5.66
CA GLY A 45 11.44 -0.37 -4.25
C GLY A 45 12.07 -1.70 -3.90
N TRP A 46 11.69 -2.79 -4.58
CA TRP A 46 12.39 -4.08 -4.46
C TRP A 46 13.88 -3.98 -4.83
N ARG A 47 14.19 -3.24 -5.91
CA ARG A 47 15.58 -2.99 -6.31
C ARG A 47 16.32 -2.18 -5.25
N VAL A 48 15.70 -1.16 -4.67
CA VAL A 48 16.29 -0.40 -3.56
C VAL A 48 16.56 -1.32 -2.36
N PHE A 49 15.61 -2.18 -2.00
CA PHE A 49 15.73 -3.12 -0.89
C PHE A 49 16.90 -4.10 -1.07
N THR A 50 17.16 -4.56 -2.30
CA THR A 50 18.27 -5.47 -2.60
C THR A 50 19.60 -4.74 -2.73
N GLU A 51 19.67 -3.69 -3.57
CA GLU A 51 20.90 -2.96 -3.89
C GLU A 51 21.44 -2.14 -2.72
N LYS A 52 20.57 -1.61 -1.85
CA LYS A 52 21.00 -0.89 -0.63
C LYS A 52 21.31 -1.82 0.53
N GLY A 53 21.17 -3.14 0.34
CA GLY A 53 21.62 -4.17 1.27
C GLY A 53 20.62 -4.58 2.36
N CYS A 54 19.38 -4.10 2.33
CA CYS A 54 18.37 -4.47 3.33
C CYS A 54 18.10 -5.99 3.36
N ILE A 55 18.09 -6.63 2.18
CA ILE A 55 17.92 -8.08 2.02
C ILE A 55 19.01 -8.93 2.67
N GLN A 56 20.17 -8.34 2.99
CA GLN A 56 21.26 -9.10 3.63
C GLN A 56 20.91 -9.53 5.07
N CYS A 57 19.95 -8.87 5.69
CA CYS A 57 19.45 -9.21 7.03
C CYS A 57 17.96 -9.52 7.06
N HIS A 58 17.16 -8.75 6.32
CA HIS A 58 15.69 -8.85 6.32
C HIS A 58 15.19 -9.80 5.22
N GLY A 59 14.33 -10.74 5.62
CA GLY A 59 13.61 -11.61 4.68
C GLY A 59 12.34 -10.97 4.13
N ILE A 60 11.82 -11.58 3.05
CA ILE A 60 10.53 -11.24 2.42
C ILE A 60 9.77 -12.55 2.16
N GLY A 61 9.14 -13.09 3.21
CA GLY A 61 8.29 -14.28 3.12
C GLY A 61 9.04 -15.59 2.81
N GLU A 62 10.36 -15.62 3.00
CA GLU A 62 11.19 -16.79 2.70
C GLU A 62 11.14 -17.82 3.83
N LYS A 63 10.32 -18.86 3.66
CA LYS A 63 10.25 -19.99 4.60
C LYS A 63 11.60 -20.72 4.67
N GLY A 64 12.09 -20.97 5.89
CA GLY A 64 13.23 -21.87 6.15
C GLY A 64 14.62 -21.23 6.12
N ARG A 65 14.74 -19.92 5.83
CA ARG A 65 16.02 -19.20 6.01
C ARG A 65 16.16 -18.71 7.45
N VAL A 66 17.35 -18.90 8.03
CA VAL A 66 17.73 -18.25 9.29
C VAL A 66 17.95 -16.77 8.98
N LEU A 67 16.95 -15.94 9.27
CA LEU A 67 17.07 -14.50 9.10
C LEU A 67 17.83 -13.91 10.29
N MET A 68 18.75 -13.00 10.02
CA MET A 68 19.46 -12.23 11.07
C MET A 68 18.61 -11.08 11.63
N ALA A 69 17.51 -10.74 10.96
CA ALA A 69 16.55 -9.72 11.35
C ALA A 69 15.11 -10.19 11.03
N PRO A 70 14.06 -9.48 11.53
CA PRO A 70 12.68 -9.84 11.23
C PRO A 70 12.38 -9.87 9.73
N ASP A 71 11.54 -10.82 9.32
CA ASP A 71 10.92 -10.86 8.00
C ASP A 71 9.94 -9.70 7.85
N LEU A 72 10.17 -8.83 6.87
CA LEU A 72 9.39 -7.60 6.68
C LEU A 72 8.09 -7.84 5.88
N ALA A 73 7.90 -9.03 5.32
CA ALA A 73 6.65 -9.42 4.67
C ALA A 73 5.60 -9.95 5.65
N ARG A 74 5.98 -10.26 6.91
CA ARG A 74 5.02 -10.73 7.91
C ARG A 74 3.96 -9.68 8.17
N SER A 75 2.69 -10.10 8.14
CA SER A 75 1.57 -9.19 8.22
C SER A 75 1.52 -8.55 9.61
N PRO A 76 1.48 -7.20 9.71
CA PRO A 76 1.30 -6.57 11.00
C PRO A 76 -0.11 -6.77 11.51
N THR A 77 -0.28 -6.68 12.83
CA THR A 77 -1.61 -6.68 13.47
C THR A 77 -2.45 -5.46 13.11
N VAL A 78 -1.81 -4.37 12.65
CA VAL A 78 -2.44 -3.11 12.24
C VAL A 78 -1.66 -2.50 11.06
N HIS A 79 -2.38 -1.83 10.16
CA HIS A 79 -1.79 -1.02 9.09
C HIS A 79 -0.78 0.00 9.61
N ARG A 80 0.27 0.25 8.83
CA ARG A 80 1.29 1.26 9.14
C ARG A 80 1.26 2.34 8.07
N SER A 81 1.08 3.59 8.48
CA SER A 81 1.23 4.76 7.61
C SER A 81 2.69 5.00 7.23
N ALA A 82 2.92 5.94 6.32
CA ALA A 82 4.25 6.42 5.96
C ALA A 82 5.03 6.90 7.19
N SER A 83 4.42 7.69 8.08
CA SER A 83 5.08 8.08 9.34
C SER A 83 5.32 6.90 10.26
N GLY A 84 4.41 5.92 10.29
CA GLY A 84 4.62 4.69 11.04
C GLY A 84 5.81 3.86 10.55
N LEU A 85 6.08 3.87 9.23
CA LEU A 85 7.28 3.27 8.66
C LEU A 85 8.54 4.07 9.02
N ALA A 86 8.50 5.40 8.86
CA ALA A 86 9.61 6.28 9.20
C ALA A 86 9.98 6.23 10.70
N ALA A 87 8.99 6.18 11.59
CA ALA A 87 9.20 6.05 13.04
C ALA A 87 9.82 4.69 13.42
N GLN A 88 9.38 3.61 12.77
CA GLN A 88 10.02 2.30 12.94
C GLN A 88 11.47 2.31 12.46
N LEU A 89 11.72 2.89 11.29
CA LEU A 89 13.08 3.04 10.76
C LEU A 89 13.96 3.86 11.72
N TRP A 90 13.45 4.98 12.25
CA TRP A 90 14.12 5.82 13.24
C TRP A 90 14.48 5.06 14.50
N ASN A 91 13.55 4.29 15.05
CA ASN A 91 13.77 3.56 16.29
C ASN A 91 14.72 2.37 16.11
N HIS A 92 14.73 1.77 14.91
CA HIS A 92 15.56 0.60 14.60
C HIS A 92 16.95 0.96 14.03
N ALA A 93 17.11 2.17 13.50
CA ALA A 93 18.32 2.65 12.83
C ALA A 93 19.63 2.43 13.61
N PRO A 94 19.73 2.79 14.91
CA PRO A 94 20.95 2.56 15.69
C PRO A 94 21.42 1.10 15.68
N GLU A 95 20.49 0.16 15.88
CA GLU A 95 20.77 -1.28 15.89
C GLU A 95 21.19 -1.75 14.50
N MET A 96 20.51 -1.28 13.45
CA MET A 96 20.87 -1.61 12.07
C MET A 96 22.30 -1.17 11.75
N TRP A 97 22.69 0.06 12.06
CA TRP A 97 24.04 0.56 11.75
C TRP A 97 25.12 -0.18 12.54
N GLU A 98 24.86 -0.53 13.81
CA GLU A 98 25.77 -1.33 14.62
C GLU A 98 25.99 -2.71 13.99
N LYS A 99 24.91 -3.40 13.60
CA LYS A 99 24.98 -4.71 12.94
C LYS A 99 25.64 -4.62 11.56
N MET A 100 25.32 -3.59 10.77
CA MET A 100 25.95 -3.35 9.47
C MET A 100 27.46 -3.17 9.63
N THR A 101 27.89 -2.38 10.60
CA THR A 101 29.32 -2.18 10.92
C THR A 101 29.98 -3.49 11.33
N ALA A 102 29.38 -4.23 12.28
CA ALA A 102 29.90 -5.48 12.78
C ALA A 102 29.99 -6.60 11.70
N LYS A 103 29.17 -6.52 10.66
CA LYS A 103 29.13 -7.46 9.54
C LYS A 103 29.81 -6.94 8.28
N TRP A 104 30.46 -5.78 8.33
CA TRP A 104 31.11 -5.14 7.18
C TRP A 104 30.16 -4.91 6.00
N ILE A 105 28.87 -4.71 6.28
CA ILE A 105 27.88 -4.38 5.25
C ILE A 105 28.12 -2.94 4.82
N LYS A 106 28.43 -2.77 3.52
CA LYS A 106 28.67 -1.46 2.94
C LYS A 106 27.43 -0.57 3.07
N PHE A 107 27.61 0.59 3.70
CA PHE A 107 26.58 1.61 3.81
C PHE A 107 26.41 2.35 2.47
N HIS A 108 25.18 2.39 1.95
CA HIS A 108 24.84 3.10 0.72
C HIS A 108 23.88 4.22 1.03
N ARG A 109 24.13 5.42 0.48
CA ARG A 109 23.17 6.52 0.56
C ARG A 109 21.92 6.19 -0.25
N ILE A 110 20.79 6.71 0.21
CA ILE A 110 19.47 6.58 -0.42
C ILE A 110 19.00 7.98 -0.83
N THR A 111 18.55 8.14 -2.07
CA THR A 111 17.89 9.36 -2.55
C THR A 111 16.44 9.40 -2.09
N GLU A 112 15.80 10.57 -2.12
CA GLU A 112 14.40 10.69 -1.70
C GLU A 112 13.45 9.84 -2.57
N GLN A 113 13.70 9.77 -3.88
CA GLN A 113 12.93 8.91 -4.78
C GLN A 113 13.12 7.42 -4.47
N GLU A 114 14.36 6.99 -4.19
CA GLU A 114 14.63 5.60 -3.78
C GLU A 114 13.94 5.27 -2.44
N MET A 115 13.90 6.21 -1.49
CA MET A 115 13.19 6.04 -0.23
C MET A 115 11.67 5.96 -0.44
N ALA A 116 11.11 6.78 -1.35
CA ALA A 116 9.72 6.71 -1.74
C ALA A 116 9.39 5.34 -2.34
N ASP A 117 10.19 4.87 -3.30
CA ASP A 117 10.06 3.56 -3.92
C ASP A 117 10.15 2.43 -2.87
N LEU A 118 11.10 2.52 -1.95
CA LEU A 118 11.26 1.56 -0.84
C LEU A 118 10.03 1.57 0.10
N PHE A 119 9.50 2.73 0.46
CA PHE A 119 8.30 2.84 1.29
C PHE A 119 7.08 2.25 0.57
N ALA A 120 6.92 2.53 -0.73
CA ALA A 120 5.88 1.91 -1.55
C ALA A 120 5.99 0.38 -1.56
N PHE A 121 7.22 -0.16 -1.71
CA PHE A 121 7.47 -1.60 -1.64
C PHE A 121 7.13 -2.19 -0.27
N LEU A 122 7.69 -1.63 0.80
CA LEU A 122 7.46 -2.10 2.18
C LEU A 122 5.99 -1.98 2.59
N TYR A 123 5.28 -0.97 2.09
CA TYR A 123 3.86 -0.83 2.29
C TYR A 123 3.09 -1.92 1.52
N PHE A 124 3.42 -2.13 0.23
CA PHE A 124 2.77 -3.10 -0.64
C PHE A 124 2.86 -4.54 -0.11
N ILE A 125 4.07 -4.99 0.25
CA ILE A 125 4.29 -6.38 0.66
C ILE A 125 3.55 -6.75 1.95
N ARG A 126 3.27 -5.78 2.83
CA ARG A 126 2.71 -6.04 4.16
C ARG A 126 1.20 -6.29 4.16
N TYR A 127 0.51 -5.92 3.08
CA TYR A 127 -0.90 -6.27 2.89
C TYR A 127 -1.12 -7.45 1.95
N LEU A 128 -0.06 -7.98 1.35
CA LEU A 128 -0.14 -9.32 0.79
C LEU A 128 -0.32 -10.31 1.94
N ASP A 129 -1.11 -11.35 1.71
CA ASP A 129 -1.32 -12.40 2.71
C ASP A 129 -0.02 -13.17 2.93
N GLU A 130 0.21 -13.56 4.18
CA GLU A 130 1.24 -14.57 4.48
C GLU A 130 0.94 -15.87 3.74
N PRO A 131 1.96 -16.67 3.38
CA PRO A 131 1.75 -17.94 2.70
C PRO A 131 0.89 -18.88 3.55
N GLY A 132 -0.33 -19.15 3.10
CA GLY A 132 -1.29 -20.01 3.79
C GLY A 132 -0.83 -21.46 3.94
N ASN A 133 -1.59 -22.22 4.73
CA ASN A 133 -1.41 -23.64 4.97
C ASN A 133 -2.42 -24.45 4.15
N ALA A 134 -1.92 -25.20 3.16
CA ALA A 134 -2.74 -26.00 2.26
C ALA A 134 -3.57 -27.09 2.96
N LEU A 135 -3.07 -27.70 4.05
CA LEU A 135 -3.84 -28.70 4.80
C LEU A 135 -5.02 -28.04 5.51
N ARG A 136 -4.77 -26.90 6.17
CA ARG A 136 -5.85 -26.10 6.79
C ARG A 136 -6.84 -25.60 5.74
N GLY A 137 -6.38 -25.21 4.55
CA GLY A 137 -7.27 -24.77 3.47
C GLY A 137 -8.25 -25.84 3.03
N LYS A 138 -7.78 -27.10 2.91
CA LYS A 138 -8.62 -28.26 2.64
C LYS A 138 -9.67 -28.47 3.74
N GLU A 139 -9.27 -28.33 5.00
CA GLU A 139 -10.17 -28.45 6.14
C GLU A 139 -11.21 -27.32 6.17
N VAL A 140 -10.82 -26.08 5.89
CA VAL A 140 -11.73 -24.93 5.81
C VAL A 140 -12.80 -25.17 4.76
N LEU A 141 -12.43 -25.58 3.54
CA LEU A 141 -13.41 -25.85 2.47
C LEU A 141 -14.44 -26.92 2.86
N LYS A 142 -14.02 -27.94 3.62
CA LYS A 142 -14.91 -28.98 4.14
C LYS A 142 -15.77 -28.45 5.30
N ALA A 143 -15.14 -27.86 6.32
CA ALA A 143 -15.79 -27.43 7.55
C ALA A 143 -16.77 -26.26 7.34
N LYS A 144 -16.51 -25.40 6.37
CA LYS A 144 -17.40 -24.30 5.97
C LYS A 144 -18.47 -24.73 4.95
N GLY A 145 -18.53 -26.02 4.60
CA GLY A 145 -19.54 -26.60 3.71
C GLY A 145 -19.37 -26.26 2.23
N CYS A 146 -18.24 -25.68 1.82
CA CYS A 146 -18.00 -25.30 0.41
C CYS A 146 -18.04 -26.53 -0.51
N THR A 147 -17.53 -27.67 -0.02
CA THR A 147 -17.48 -28.95 -0.76
C THR A 147 -18.83 -29.65 -0.93
N GLU A 148 -19.89 -29.18 -0.27
CA GLU A 148 -21.25 -29.74 -0.44
C GLU A 148 -21.86 -29.32 -1.77
N CYS A 149 -21.48 -28.14 -2.27
CA CYS A 149 -21.93 -27.62 -3.56
C CYS A 149 -20.83 -27.71 -4.63
N HIS A 150 -19.58 -27.38 -4.26
CA HIS A 150 -18.48 -27.28 -5.20
C HIS A 150 -17.64 -28.56 -5.25
N SER A 151 -17.27 -29.00 -6.45
CA SER A 151 -16.22 -30.01 -6.62
C SER A 151 -14.83 -29.39 -6.41
N ILE A 152 -13.92 -30.20 -5.85
CA ILE A 152 -12.52 -29.81 -5.62
C ILE A 152 -11.65 -31.07 -5.73
N GLY A 153 -10.87 -31.18 -6.81
CA GLY A 153 -10.07 -32.38 -7.07
C GLY A 153 -10.97 -33.60 -7.27
N GLU A 154 -10.77 -34.66 -6.48
CA GLU A 154 -11.53 -35.92 -6.59
C GLU A 154 -12.93 -35.86 -5.97
N ARG A 155 -13.26 -34.83 -5.18
CA ARG A 155 -14.56 -34.71 -4.52
C ARG A 155 -15.56 -34.00 -5.44
N LYS A 156 -16.72 -34.61 -5.69
CA LYS A 156 -17.72 -34.16 -6.68
C LYS A 156 -18.92 -33.47 -6.05
N GLY A 157 -18.80 -32.19 -5.69
CA GLY A 157 -19.98 -31.33 -5.59
C GLY A 157 -20.58 -31.10 -6.98
N THR A 158 -21.91 -31.04 -7.09
CA THR A 158 -22.62 -31.02 -8.39
C THR A 158 -23.43 -29.74 -8.65
N ILE A 159 -23.51 -28.83 -7.67
CA ILE A 159 -24.34 -27.62 -7.74
C ILE A 159 -23.50 -26.42 -8.22
N GLY A 160 -22.32 -26.25 -7.64
CA GLY A 160 -21.39 -25.17 -7.94
C GLY A 160 -20.32 -25.59 -8.95
N PRO A 161 -19.65 -24.63 -9.60
CA PRO A 161 -18.50 -24.93 -10.46
C PRO A 161 -17.37 -25.58 -9.68
N ASP A 162 -16.56 -26.40 -10.35
CA ASP A 162 -15.33 -26.98 -9.79
C ASP A 162 -14.35 -25.86 -9.41
N LEU A 163 -13.93 -25.81 -8.14
CA LEU A 163 -12.97 -24.80 -7.68
C LEU A 163 -11.55 -25.07 -8.16
N ALA A 164 -11.23 -26.31 -8.55
CA ALA A 164 -9.92 -26.66 -9.09
C ALA A 164 -9.64 -26.03 -10.46
N VAL A 165 -10.66 -25.53 -11.18
CA VAL A 165 -10.44 -24.77 -12.43
C VAL A 165 -9.74 -23.43 -12.17
N TRP A 166 -9.82 -22.90 -10.95
CA TRP A 166 -9.23 -21.63 -10.53
C TRP A 166 -7.87 -21.80 -9.86
N LYS A 167 -7.26 -23.00 -9.91
CA LYS A 167 -5.95 -23.29 -9.32
C LYS A 167 -4.80 -22.43 -9.88
N GLU A 168 -4.98 -21.88 -11.07
CA GLU A 168 -4.04 -20.96 -11.73
C GLU A 168 -4.29 -19.48 -11.34
N LEU A 169 -5.44 -19.18 -10.74
CA LEU A 169 -5.90 -17.84 -10.41
C LEU A 169 -5.99 -17.64 -8.89
N THR A 170 -4.92 -17.98 -8.16
CA THR A 170 -4.86 -17.88 -6.68
C THR A 170 -4.50 -16.49 -6.17
N ASN A 171 -4.82 -15.44 -6.94
CA ASN A 171 -4.63 -14.06 -6.52
C ASN A 171 -5.80 -13.64 -5.61
N PRO A 172 -5.54 -13.19 -4.36
CA PRO A 172 -6.59 -12.79 -3.43
C PRO A 172 -7.55 -11.72 -3.97
N ILE A 173 -7.09 -10.81 -4.83
CA ILE A 173 -7.94 -9.77 -5.47
C ILE A 173 -8.94 -10.42 -6.43
N ILE A 174 -8.48 -11.37 -7.25
CA ILE A 174 -9.35 -12.09 -8.20
C ILE A 174 -10.36 -12.93 -7.41
N TRP A 175 -9.93 -13.57 -6.32
CA TRP A 175 -10.83 -14.31 -5.45
C TRP A 175 -11.87 -13.45 -4.76
N ALA A 176 -11.48 -12.28 -4.22
CA ALA A 176 -12.43 -11.32 -3.67
C ALA A 176 -13.50 -10.93 -4.69
N GLN A 177 -13.09 -10.67 -5.94
CA GLN A 177 -13.99 -10.33 -7.03
C GLN A 177 -14.92 -11.49 -7.42
N MET A 178 -14.38 -12.69 -7.62
CA MET A 178 -15.18 -13.87 -7.97
C MET A 178 -16.18 -14.21 -6.88
N MET A 179 -15.75 -14.19 -5.61
CA MET A 179 -16.62 -14.42 -4.46
C MET A 179 -17.72 -13.36 -4.40
N TRP A 180 -17.40 -12.07 -4.54
CA TRP A 180 -18.38 -10.99 -4.56
C TRP A 180 -19.44 -11.17 -5.66
N ASN A 181 -19.01 -11.38 -6.91
CA ASN A 181 -19.94 -11.54 -8.03
C ASN A 181 -20.76 -12.83 -7.92
N HIS A 182 -20.22 -13.90 -7.33
CA HIS A 182 -20.92 -15.17 -7.18
C HIS A 182 -21.84 -15.20 -5.93
N ALA A 183 -21.61 -14.32 -4.96
CA ALA A 183 -22.32 -14.31 -3.68
C ALA A 183 -23.85 -14.21 -3.77
N PRO A 184 -24.48 -13.42 -4.68
CA PRO A 184 -25.93 -13.41 -4.82
C PRO A 184 -26.51 -14.78 -5.15
N LYS A 185 -25.87 -15.50 -6.09
CA LYS A 185 -26.30 -16.85 -6.51
C LYS A 185 -26.09 -17.87 -5.40
N MET A 186 -24.94 -17.82 -4.73
CA MET A 186 -24.67 -18.69 -3.58
C MET A 186 -25.68 -18.47 -2.47
N LYS A 187 -25.99 -17.21 -2.14
CA LYS A 187 -26.96 -16.87 -1.09
C LYS A 187 -28.33 -17.45 -1.41
N ALA A 188 -28.82 -17.25 -2.63
CA ALA A 188 -30.12 -17.77 -3.05
C ALA A 188 -30.19 -19.30 -3.01
N VAL A 189 -29.12 -20.00 -3.40
CA VAL A 189 -29.06 -21.47 -3.31
C VAL A 189 -28.99 -21.92 -1.85
N MET A 190 -28.12 -21.33 -1.03
CA MET A 190 -27.99 -21.64 0.40
C MET A 190 -29.31 -21.48 1.15
N GLU A 191 -30.05 -20.41 0.89
CA GLU A 191 -31.39 -20.19 1.45
C GLU A 191 -32.39 -21.28 1.04
N LYS A 192 -32.37 -21.71 -0.23
CA LYS A 192 -33.25 -22.79 -0.72
C LYS A 192 -32.96 -24.14 -0.08
N VAL A 193 -31.69 -24.45 0.18
CA VAL A 193 -31.28 -25.75 0.73
C VAL A 193 -31.07 -25.74 2.25
N GLY A 194 -31.42 -24.64 2.93
CA GLY A 194 -31.33 -24.52 4.39
C GLY A 194 -29.91 -24.42 4.95
N ILE A 195 -28.92 -24.05 4.13
CA ILE A 195 -27.53 -23.84 4.57
C ILE A 195 -27.37 -22.42 5.09
N LYS A 196 -26.81 -22.27 6.29
CA LYS A 196 -26.44 -20.95 6.84
C LYS A 196 -25.20 -20.42 6.13
N TRP A 197 -25.15 -19.10 5.94
CA TRP A 197 -23.97 -18.44 5.37
C TRP A 197 -22.73 -18.69 6.25
N PRO A 198 -21.67 -19.34 5.74
CA PRO A 198 -20.51 -19.68 6.55
C PRO A 198 -19.66 -18.44 6.84
N LYS A 199 -19.17 -18.31 8.07
CA LYS A 199 -18.24 -17.24 8.45
C LYS A 199 -16.80 -17.70 8.26
N LEU A 200 -15.99 -16.88 7.58
CA LEU A 200 -14.57 -17.09 7.37
C LEU A 200 -13.73 -16.40 8.45
N GLU A 201 -12.70 -17.08 8.92
CA GLU A 201 -11.69 -16.56 9.85
C GLU A 201 -10.54 -15.86 9.11
N LYS A 202 -9.66 -15.17 9.86
CA LYS A 202 -8.59 -14.35 9.29
C LYS A 202 -7.65 -15.08 8.34
N SER A 203 -7.32 -16.35 8.62
CA SER A 203 -6.41 -17.13 7.76
C SER A 203 -7.12 -17.95 6.70
N ASP A 204 -8.45 -18.06 6.74
CA ASP A 204 -9.21 -19.00 5.92
C ASP A 204 -8.97 -18.76 4.41
N ILE A 205 -9.03 -17.51 3.95
CA ILE A 205 -8.79 -17.20 2.52
C ILE A 205 -7.37 -17.57 2.11
N ALA A 206 -6.35 -17.18 2.89
CA ALA A 206 -4.96 -17.51 2.58
C ALA A 206 -4.72 -19.03 2.55
N ASP A 207 -5.30 -19.75 3.51
CA ASP A 207 -5.22 -21.21 3.62
C ASP A 207 -5.93 -21.89 2.43
N ILE A 208 -7.15 -21.45 2.06
CA ILE A 208 -7.89 -21.92 0.88
C ILE A 208 -7.05 -21.73 -0.39
N LEU A 209 -6.49 -20.54 -0.61
CA LEU A 209 -5.68 -20.25 -1.80
C LEU A 209 -4.41 -21.11 -1.84
N ALA A 210 -3.78 -21.35 -0.69
CA ALA A 210 -2.64 -22.26 -0.59
C ALA A 210 -3.02 -23.69 -0.97
N TYR A 211 -4.19 -24.17 -0.55
CA TYR A 211 -4.68 -25.49 -0.95
C TYR A 211 -4.94 -25.58 -2.45
N LEU A 212 -5.63 -24.61 -3.03
CA LEU A 212 -5.94 -24.61 -4.46
C LEU A 212 -4.67 -24.57 -5.31
N LYS A 213 -3.67 -23.77 -4.89
CA LYS A 213 -2.35 -23.75 -5.52
C LYS A 213 -1.64 -25.11 -5.45
N SER A 214 -1.84 -25.86 -4.37
CA SER A 214 -1.23 -27.20 -4.22
C SER A 214 -1.80 -28.26 -5.17
N LEU A 215 -3.02 -28.06 -5.71
CA LEU A 215 -3.67 -29.01 -6.62
C LEU A 215 -3.01 -29.11 -8.01
N LYS A 216 -2.22 -28.10 -8.41
CA LYS A 216 -1.25 -28.21 -9.51
C LYS A 216 -0.20 -27.11 -9.33
N PRO A 217 1.06 -27.45 -8.99
CA PRO A 217 2.11 -26.44 -8.87
C PRO A 217 2.49 -25.92 -10.25
N THR A 218 1.86 -24.85 -10.68
CA THR A 218 2.28 -24.08 -11.86
C THR A 218 3.20 -22.94 -11.45
N LYS A 219 4.22 -22.69 -12.28
CA LYS A 219 5.16 -21.55 -12.16
C LYS A 219 4.57 -20.25 -12.75
N VAL A 220 3.25 -20.10 -12.81
CA VAL A 220 2.67 -18.86 -13.31
C VAL A 220 2.80 -17.81 -12.21
N GLU A 221 3.76 -16.91 -12.38
CA GLU A 221 3.80 -15.66 -11.61
C GLU A 221 2.54 -14.86 -11.96
N VAL A 222 1.56 -14.88 -11.07
CA VAL A 222 0.41 -13.99 -11.20
C VAL A 222 0.88 -12.60 -10.83
N THR A 223 1.16 -11.78 -11.84
CA THR A 223 1.47 -10.36 -11.67
C THR A 223 0.27 -9.68 -11.04
N LEU A 224 0.37 -9.35 -9.75
CA LEU A 224 -0.51 -8.39 -9.10
C LEU A 224 -0.28 -7.04 -9.78
N SER A 225 -1.22 -6.59 -10.62
CA SER A 225 -1.25 -5.17 -10.95
C SER A 225 -1.63 -4.44 -9.66
N PRO A 226 -0.77 -3.58 -9.10
CA PRO A 226 -1.21 -2.66 -8.06
C PRO A 226 -2.31 -1.83 -8.71
N GLY A 227 -3.55 -1.94 -8.23
CA GLY A 227 -4.64 -1.15 -8.77
C GLY A 227 -4.32 0.34 -8.76
N ILE A 228 -5.08 1.13 -9.50
CA ILE A 228 -4.93 2.59 -9.54
C ILE A 228 -5.89 3.18 -8.50
N PRO A 229 -5.40 3.74 -7.37
CA PRO A 229 -6.27 4.21 -6.29
C PRO A 229 -7.25 5.31 -6.69
N GLU A 230 -6.85 6.21 -7.58
CA GLU A 230 -7.68 7.32 -8.08
C GLU A 230 -8.90 6.78 -8.84
N GLU A 231 -8.68 5.76 -9.68
CA GLU A 231 -9.76 5.02 -10.34
C GLU A 231 -10.58 4.23 -9.33
N GLY A 232 -9.94 3.66 -8.32
CA GLY A 232 -10.60 2.96 -7.22
C GLY A 232 -11.59 3.83 -6.47
N LYS A 233 -11.22 5.09 -6.18
CA LYS A 233 -12.12 6.08 -5.57
C LYS A 233 -13.33 6.35 -6.45
N LYS A 234 -13.12 6.56 -7.77
CA LYS A 234 -14.22 6.78 -8.73
C LYS A 234 -15.18 5.58 -8.74
N ILE A 235 -14.63 4.37 -8.86
CA ILE A 235 -15.41 3.13 -8.89
C ILE A 235 -16.15 2.91 -7.57
N PHE A 236 -15.53 3.17 -6.42
CA PHE A 236 -16.16 3.04 -5.10
C PHE A 236 -17.41 3.92 -4.96
N ILE A 237 -17.37 5.13 -5.53
CA ILE A 237 -18.53 6.04 -5.57
C ILE A 237 -19.55 5.56 -6.62
N GLN A 238 -19.10 5.29 -7.84
CA GLN A 238 -19.96 4.92 -8.98
C GLN A 238 -20.71 3.60 -8.78
N LYS A 239 -20.07 2.60 -8.15
CA LYS A 239 -20.68 1.32 -7.80
C LYS A 239 -21.54 1.39 -6.52
N GLY A 240 -21.69 2.58 -5.94
CA GLY A 240 -22.61 2.84 -4.83
C GLY A 240 -22.07 2.49 -3.43
N CYS A 241 -20.82 2.04 -3.30
CA CYS A 241 -20.24 1.67 -2.01
C CYS A 241 -20.26 2.85 -1.02
N ALA A 242 -19.99 4.06 -1.52
CA ALA A 242 -19.99 5.31 -0.74
C ALA A 242 -21.37 5.71 -0.18
N ARG A 243 -22.47 5.09 -0.64
CA ARG A 243 -23.81 5.36 -0.09
C ARG A 243 -24.00 4.82 1.34
N CYS A 244 -23.21 3.82 1.71
CA CYS A 244 -23.28 3.20 3.04
C CYS A 244 -21.95 3.31 3.80
N HIS A 245 -20.82 3.25 3.09
CA HIS A 245 -19.48 3.25 3.67
C HIS A 245 -18.79 4.62 3.48
N ALA A 246 -18.67 5.40 4.56
CA ALA A 246 -17.86 6.61 4.54
C ALA A 246 -16.36 6.32 4.65
N ILE A 247 -15.57 7.33 4.28
CA ILE A 247 -14.11 7.33 4.34
C ILE A 247 -13.56 8.36 5.33
N ASP A 248 -14.27 9.47 5.54
CA ASP A 248 -13.93 10.43 6.56
C ASP A 248 -14.52 10.02 7.92
N GLU A 249 -13.88 10.41 9.01
CA GLU A 249 -14.26 10.00 10.37
C GLU A 249 -15.58 10.63 10.86
N LYS A 250 -16.01 11.73 10.24
CA LYS A 250 -17.11 12.58 10.76
C LYS A 250 -18.45 12.27 10.12
N SER A 251 -18.47 11.64 8.94
CA SER A 251 -19.70 11.30 8.25
C SER A 251 -20.48 10.19 8.96
N PRO A 252 -21.79 10.37 9.20
CA PRO A 252 -22.65 9.28 9.64
C PRO A 252 -22.71 8.19 8.55
N THR A 253 -22.79 6.93 8.96
CA THR A 253 -22.74 5.78 8.03
C THR A 253 -23.84 4.77 8.32
N LYS A 254 -24.35 4.13 7.27
CA LYS A 254 -25.26 2.97 7.38
C LYS A 254 -24.48 1.66 7.53
N GLY A 255 -23.30 1.57 6.90
CA GLY A 255 -22.37 0.44 7.04
C GLY A 255 -21.12 0.84 7.82
N PRO A 256 -20.18 -0.08 8.09
CA PRO A 256 -18.92 0.25 8.72
C PRO A 256 -18.17 1.34 7.97
N ASN A 257 -17.63 2.31 8.70
CA ASN A 257 -16.73 3.32 8.14
C ASN A 257 -15.43 2.64 7.68
N LEU A 258 -15.00 2.92 6.45
CA LEU A 258 -13.80 2.31 5.84
C LEU A 258 -12.60 3.26 5.80
N GLY A 259 -12.68 4.38 6.52
CA GLY A 259 -11.67 5.41 6.64
C GLY A 259 -10.37 5.00 7.35
N ALA A 260 -9.33 5.82 7.18
CA ALA A 260 -7.99 5.52 7.66
C ALA A 260 -7.85 5.43 9.20
N GLY A 261 -8.72 6.11 9.96
CA GLY A 261 -8.71 6.07 11.43
C GLY A 261 -9.24 4.77 12.05
N ARG A 262 -9.71 3.83 11.23
CA ARG A 262 -10.37 2.60 11.68
C ARG A 262 -9.38 1.46 11.87
N ARG A 263 -9.16 1.07 13.12
CA ARG A 263 -8.21 0.00 13.53
C ARG A 263 -8.69 -1.42 13.21
N ASP A 264 -9.98 -1.57 12.95
CA ASP A 264 -10.66 -2.83 12.63
C ASP A 264 -10.62 -3.18 11.14
N PHE A 265 -10.05 -2.32 10.29
CA PHE A 265 -9.89 -2.63 8.87
C PHE A 265 -8.86 -3.75 8.65
N PRO A 266 -9.15 -4.74 7.78
CA PRO A 266 -8.32 -5.91 7.60
C PRO A 266 -6.91 -5.54 7.10
N PRO A 267 -5.85 -6.09 7.72
CA PRO A 267 -4.46 -5.80 7.37
C PRO A 267 -4.03 -6.38 6.01
N THR A 268 -4.71 -7.41 5.48
CA THR A 268 -4.34 -8.09 4.24
C THR A 268 -5.49 -8.19 3.25
N ILE A 269 -5.17 -8.42 1.97
CA ILE A 269 -6.18 -8.57 0.90
C ILE A 269 -7.08 -9.78 1.13
N GLY A 270 -6.53 -10.92 1.57
CA GLY A 270 -7.31 -12.11 1.90
C GLY A 270 -8.22 -11.90 3.10
N GLN A 271 -7.77 -11.17 4.12
CA GLN A 271 -8.64 -10.77 5.23
C GLN A 271 -9.74 -9.80 4.77
N PHE A 272 -9.43 -8.91 3.83
CA PHE A 272 -10.43 -8.05 3.18
C PHE A 272 -11.47 -8.86 2.40
N ALA A 273 -11.04 -9.85 1.62
CA ALA A 273 -11.94 -10.77 0.92
C ALA A 273 -12.84 -11.54 1.89
N GLY A 274 -12.28 -12.06 2.99
CA GLY A 274 -13.04 -12.75 4.04
C GLY A 274 -14.04 -11.82 4.74
N LEU A 275 -13.67 -10.57 5.00
CA LEU A 275 -14.59 -9.57 5.56
C LEU A 275 -15.73 -9.24 4.59
N MET A 276 -15.43 -9.03 3.31
CA MET A 276 -16.45 -8.81 2.28
C MET A 276 -17.42 -9.99 2.20
N TRP A 277 -16.91 -11.22 2.22
CA TRP A 277 -17.72 -12.43 2.26
C TRP A 277 -18.63 -12.48 3.48
N ASN A 278 -18.07 -12.25 4.67
CA ASN A 278 -18.81 -12.32 5.92
C ASN A 278 -19.92 -11.26 6.00
N HIS A 279 -19.65 -10.06 5.50
CA HIS A 279 -20.59 -8.93 5.52
C HIS A 279 -21.59 -8.95 4.36
N PHE A 280 -21.40 -9.81 3.35
CA PHE A 280 -22.26 -9.86 2.16
C PHE A 280 -23.76 -10.03 2.46
N PRO A 281 -24.23 -10.93 3.34
CA PRO A 281 -25.66 -11.09 3.58
C PRO A 281 -26.34 -9.83 4.14
N GLU A 282 -25.64 -9.10 5.01
CA GLU A 282 -26.11 -7.84 5.58
C GLU A 282 -26.13 -6.75 4.51
N MET A 283 -25.04 -6.62 3.75
CA MET A 283 -24.98 -5.68 2.62
C MET A 283 -26.08 -5.95 1.60
N ALA A 284 -26.32 -7.21 1.23
CA ALA A 284 -27.38 -7.60 0.30
C ALA A 284 -28.78 -7.24 0.82
N LYS A 285 -29.03 -7.43 2.12
CA LYS A 285 -30.29 -7.06 2.77
C LYS A 285 -30.52 -5.55 2.75
N GLU A 286 -29.52 -4.76 3.11
CA GLU A 286 -29.65 -3.29 3.09
C GLU A 286 -29.71 -2.73 1.66
N MET A 287 -28.94 -3.29 0.73
CA MET A 287 -29.04 -2.95 -0.70
C MET A 287 -30.45 -3.20 -1.24
N ALA A 288 -31.06 -4.35 -0.91
CA ALA A 288 -32.43 -4.66 -1.32
C ALA A 288 -33.46 -3.67 -0.77
N LYS A 289 -33.34 -3.27 0.51
CA LYS A 289 -34.24 -2.27 1.13
C LYS A 289 -34.15 -0.90 0.43
N GLU A 290 -32.95 -0.52 0.01
CA GLU A 290 -32.66 0.79 -0.59
C GLU A 290 -32.78 0.77 -2.13
N ASN A 291 -33.26 -0.33 -2.71
CA ASN A 291 -33.34 -0.57 -4.16
C ASN A 291 -31.99 -0.34 -4.88
N ILE A 292 -30.90 -0.75 -4.24
CA ILE A 292 -29.54 -0.70 -4.80
C ILE A 292 -29.26 -2.06 -5.46
N PRO A 293 -29.01 -2.13 -6.78
CA PRO A 293 -28.58 -3.37 -7.39
C PRO A 293 -27.19 -3.75 -6.87
N ILE A 294 -26.96 -5.05 -6.62
CA ILE A 294 -25.64 -5.53 -6.24
C ILE A 294 -24.70 -5.31 -7.44
N PRO A 295 -23.65 -4.49 -7.31
CA PRO A 295 -22.79 -4.14 -8.43
C PRO A 295 -21.95 -5.34 -8.87
N GLU A 296 -21.92 -5.61 -10.16
CA GLU A 296 -20.90 -6.48 -10.74
C GLU A 296 -19.55 -5.75 -10.80
N LEU A 297 -18.48 -6.42 -10.37
CA LEU A 297 -17.13 -5.89 -10.37
C LEU A 297 -16.24 -6.67 -11.33
N THR A 298 -15.49 -5.96 -12.17
CA THR A 298 -14.39 -6.57 -12.93
C THR A 298 -13.19 -6.83 -12.02
N SER A 299 -12.23 -7.67 -12.45
CA SER A 299 -10.98 -7.86 -11.72
C SER A 299 -10.20 -6.55 -11.54
N LYS A 300 -10.25 -5.66 -12.55
CA LYS A 300 -9.68 -4.31 -12.49
C LYS A 300 -10.41 -3.43 -11.47
N ASP A 301 -11.74 -3.53 -11.38
CA ASP A 301 -12.52 -2.77 -10.40
C ASP A 301 -12.11 -3.15 -8.97
N MET A 302 -12.06 -4.46 -8.68
CA MET A 302 -11.66 -4.95 -7.37
C MET A 302 -10.21 -4.57 -7.02
N ALA A 303 -9.30 -4.66 -7.99
CA ALA A 303 -7.91 -4.24 -7.79
C ALA A 303 -7.82 -2.74 -7.45
N ASN A 304 -8.53 -1.90 -8.18
CA ASN A 304 -8.54 -0.45 -7.99
C ASN A 304 -9.21 -0.06 -6.66
N ILE A 305 -10.37 -0.64 -6.31
CA ILE A 305 -11.03 -0.40 -5.01
C ILE A 305 -10.13 -0.83 -3.86
N THR A 306 -9.50 -2.01 -3.96
CA THR A 306 -8.55 -2.48 -2.95
C THR A 306 -7.37 -1.52 -2.83
N ALA A 307 -6.78 -1.10 -3.95
CA ALA A 307 -5.68 -0.13 -3.94
C ALA A 307 -6.09 1.20 -3.29
N TYR A 308 -7.30 1.71 -3.56
CA TYR A 308 -7.85 2.90 -2.93
C TYR A 308 -8.01 2.75 -1.42
N LEU A 309 -8.71 1.70 -0.96
CA LEU A 309 -8.98 1.51 0.46
C LEU A 309 -7.70 1.26 1.27
N PHE A 310 -6.71 0.57 0.71
CA PHE A 310 -5.44 0.41 1.39
C PHE A 310 -4.66 1.74 1.37
N SER A 311 -4.48 2.39 0.21
CA SER A 311 -3.66 3.61 0.10
C SER A 311 -4.13 4.80 0.96
N ILE A 312 -5.41 4.96 1.27
CA ILE A 312 -5.85 6.02 2.20
C ILE A 312 -5.25 5.87 3.61
N ARG A 313 -4.80 4.67 3.99
CA ARG A 313 -4.12 4.37 5.26
C ARG A 313 -2.60 4.57 5.21
N TYR A 314 -2.05 4.79 4.01
CA TYR A 314 -0.65 5.18 3.86
C TYR A 314 -0.40 6.59 4.39
N PHE A 315 -1.37 7.48 4.20
CA PHE A 315 -1.26 8.87 4.64
C PHE A 315 -1.61 9.07 6.09
N ASP A 316 -0.89 9.99 6.70
CA ASP A 316 -1.08 10.37 8.10
C ASP A 316 -2.14 11.45 8.26
N PRO A 317 -2.85 11.47 9.40
CA PRO A 317 -3.66 12.62 9.77
C PRO A 317 -2.76 13.83 10.03
N VAL A 318 -3.35 15.03 9.98
CA VAL A 318 -2.62 16.28 10.31
C VAL A 318 -2.06 16.21 11.73
N GLY A 319 -0.81 16.64 11.89
CA GLY A 319 -0.15 16.67 13.20
C GLY A 319 -0.63 17.82 14.07
N ASN A 320 -0.37 17.70 15.36
CA ASN A 320 -0.53 18.82 16.29
C ASN A 320 0.79 19.58 16.38
N TRP A 321 0.80 20.81 15.85
CA TRP A 321 1.97 21.68 15.84
C TRP A 321 2.52 21.96 17.25
N ALA A 322 1.65 22.27 18.22
CA ALA A 322 2.07 22.64 19.58
C ALA A 322 2.72 21.45 20.29
N GLU A 323 2.15 20.25 20.12
CA GLU A 323 2.76 19.03 20.63
C GLU A 323 4.08 18.72 19.93
N GLY A 324 4.17 18.95 18.62
CA GLY A 324 5.42 18.80 17.86
C GLY A 324 6.56 19.69 18.37
N LYS A 325 6.25 20.95 18.66
CA LYS A 325 7.20 21.91 19.25
C LYS A 325 7.67 21.47 20.63
N LYS A 326 6.74 21.02 21.47
CA LYS A 326 7.04 20.47 22.80
C LYS A 326 7.94 19.23 22.70
N LEU A 327 7.60 18.28 21.83
CA LEU A 327 8.39 17.07 21.59
C LEU A 327 9.81 17.38 21.11
N PHE A 328 9.98 18.38 20.24
CA PHE A 328 11.30 18.81 19.77
C PHE A 328 12.22 19.28 20.93
N GLN A 329 11.64 19.86 21.97
CA GLN A 329 12.36 20.25 23.19
C GLN A 329 12.60 19.05 24.12
N GLU A 330 11.54 18.28 24.42
CA GLU A 330 11.60 17.16 25.36
C GLU A 330 12.50 16.02 24.87
N LYS A 331 12.53 15.79 23.55
CA LYS A 331 13.44 14.82 22.89
C LYS A 331 14.83 15.43 22.63
N GLN A 332 15.14 16.59 23.23
CA GLN A 332 16.45 17.24 23.20
C GLN A 332 16.97 17.54 21.77
N CYS A 333 16.10 17.57 20.76
CA CYS A 333 16.48 17.87 19.39
C CYS A 333 16.99 19.31 19.27
N VAL A 334 16.38 20.22 20.05
CA VAL A 334 16.75 21.64 20.16
C VAL A 334 18.18 21.86 20.65
N THR A 335 18.81 20.89 21.32
CA THR A 335 20.20 20.98 21.77
C THR A 335 21.17 21.09 20.59
N CYS A 336 20.88 20.40 19.49
CA CYS A 336 21.74 20.38 18.31
C CYS A 336 21.13 21.10 17.11
N HIS A 337 19.80 21.21 17.03
CA HIS A 337 19.11 21.77 15.88
C HIS A 337 18.40 23.08 16.22
N ASP A 338 18.39 24.00 15.25
CA ASP A 338 17.61 25.22 15.29
C ASP A 338 16.39 25.15 14.38
N MET A 339 15.36 25.92 14.74
CA MET A 339 14.17 26.16 13.93
C MET A 339 14.12 27.58 13.36
N GLY A 340 15.09 28.43 13.70
CA GLY A 340 15.22 29.80 13.22
C GLY A 340 15.96 29.90 11.88
N LYS A 341 15.67 30.97 11.11
CA LYS A 341 16.33 31.27 9.82
C LYS A 341 17.80 31.70 9.95
N THR A 342 18.19 32.22 11.11
CA THR A 342 19.57 32.58 11.42
C THR A 342 20.28 31.37 12.00
N ALA A 343 21.36 30.92 11.35
CA ALA A 343 22.21 29.87 11.88
C ALA A 343 22.79 30.29 13.23
N THR A 344 22.43 29.58 14.31
CA THR A 344 23.19 29.69 15.56
C THR A 344 24.37 28.72 15.49
N LYS A 345 25.42 28.92 16.30
CA LYS A 345 26.58 28.02 16.37
C LYS A 345 26.20 26.71 17.08
N LYS A 346 25.27 25.93 16.51
CA LYS A 346 24.94 24.59 16.97
C LYS A 346 25.63 23.53 16.11
N GLU A 347 25.81 22.36 16.70
CA GLU A 347 26.44 21.20 16.06
C GLU A 347 25.63 20.67 14.86
N GLY A 348 24.29 20.76 14.92
CA GLY A 348 23.40 20.31 13.86
C GLY A 348 22.98 21.45 12.93
N PRO A 349 22.59 21.14 11.67
CA PRO A 349 22.05 22.15 10.77
C PRO A 349 20.72 22.70 11.29
N SER A 350 20.42 23.96 10.93
CA SER A 350 19.07 24.51 11.10
C SER A 350 18.07 23.72 10.26
N LEU A 351 16.97 23.31 10.89
CA LEU A 351 15.87 22.60 10.24
C LEU A 351 14.83 23.58 9.67
N ALA A 352 15.04 24.90 9.81
CA ALA A 352 14.16 25.92 9.23
C ALA A 352 14.03 25.82 7.69
N MET A 353 15.06 25.27 7.03
CA MET A 353 15.05 25.04 5.58
C MET A 353 14.12 23.90 5.15
N LEU A 354 13.66 23.07 6.09
CA LEU A 354 12.70 21.98 5.84
C LEU A 354 11.24 22.45 5.88
N ARG A 355 11.00 23.75 6.10
CA ARG A 355 9.67 24.35 6.17
C ARG A 355 8.91 24.10 4.86
N GLY A 356 7.75 23.47 4.96
CA GLY A 356 6.88 23.14 3.82
C GLY A 356 7.33 21.94 2.97
N SER A 357 8.47 21.31 3.28
CA SER A 357 9.04 20.18 2.51
C SER A 357 9.26 18.92 3.36
N THR A 358 8.89 18.95 4.64
CA THR A 358 9.04 17.80 5.54
C THR A 358 7.96 16.76 5.26
N SER A 359 8.38 15.54 4.97
CA SER A 359 7.52 14.37 4.78
C SER A 359 8.13 13.15 5.48
N PRO A 360 7.38 12.06 5.68
CA PRO A 360 7.95 10.82 6.21
C PRO A 360 9.11 10.30 5.37
N ILE A 361 9.04 10.47 4.06
CA ILE A 361 10.04 10.03 3.09
C ILE A 361 11.30 10.89 3.22
N SER A 362 11.16 12.22 3.25
CA SER A 362 12.32 13.11 3.36
C SER A 362 13.01 12.98 4.72
N LEU A 363 12.24 12.81 5.81
CA LEU A 363 12.80 12.51 7.14
C LEU A 363 13.52 11.16 7.19
N ALA A 364 12.91 10.10 6.65
CA ALA A 364 13.56 8.78 6.60
C ALA A 364 14.85 8.81 5.77
N THR A 365 14.84 9.56 4.67
CA THR A 365 16.01 9.77 3.81
C THR A 365 17.12 10.51 4.56
N ALA A 366 16.78 11.59 5.25
CA ALA A 366 17.73 12.36 6.06
C ALA A 366 18.29 11.51 7.21
N LEU A 367 17.44 10.79 7.93
CA LEU A 367 17.82 9.84 8.97
C LEU A 367 18.80 8.81 8.43
N TRP A 368 18.49 8.14 7.31
CA TRP A 368 19.35 7.08 6.78
C TRP A 368 20.74 7.66 6.48
N ASN A 369 20.80 8.77 5.74
CA ASN A 369 22.04 9.32 5.23
C ASN A 369 22.91 10.05 6.28
N HIS A 370 22.29 10.68 7.28
CA HIS A 370 22.99 11.50 8.28
C HIS A 370 23.02 10.87 9.68
N GLY A 371 22.16 9.88 9.92
CA GLY A 371 22.00 9.23 11.22
C GLY A 371 23.27 8.61 11.81
N PRO A 372 24.14 7.92 11.02
CA PRO A 372 25.42 7.42 11.53
C PRO A 372 26.35 8.51 12.09
N GLN A 373 26.36 9.69 11.47
CA GLN A 373 27.12 10.84 11.98
C GLN A 373 26.44 11.41 13.24
N MET A 374 25.12 11.53 13.20
CA MET A 374 24.31 12.08 14.29
C MET A 374 24.46 11.22 15.57
N ILE A 375 24.37 9.89 15.48
CA ILE A 375 24.52 9.02 16.65
C ILE A 375 25.94 9.07 17.23
N GLY A 376 26.98 9.26 16.39
CA GLY A 376 28.34 9.48 16.85
C GLY A 376 28.45 10.75 17.71
N LYS A 377 27.92 11.87 17.22
CA LYS A 377 27.87 13.13 17.97
C LYS A 377 27.02 13.05 19.24
N MET A 378 25.87 12.38 19.18
CA MET A 378 25.05 12.15 20.37
C MET A 378 25.82 11.38 21.45
N ARG A 379 26.62 10.36 21.08
CA ARG A 379 27.47 9.62 22.03
C ARG A 379 28.56 10.50 22.64
N GLU A 380 29.24 11.32 21.83
CA GLU A 380 30.25 12.29 22.31
C GLU A 380 29.66 13.26 23.33
N MET A 381 28.41 13.68 23.13
CA MET A 381 27.71 14.64 23.99
C MET A 381 26.91 13.99 25.14
N GLY A 382 26.96 12.67 25.29
CA GLY A 382 26.18 11.95 26.32
C GLY A 382 24.66 11.96 26.11
N VAL A 383 24.19 12.28 24.90
CA VAL A 383 22.76 12.31 24.54
C VAL A 383 22.32 10.92 24.06
N LYS A 384 21.22 10.42 24.61
CA LYS A 384 20.66 9.12 24.19
C LYS A 384 19.81 9.28 22.93
N TRP A 385 19.84 8.26 22.05
CA TRP A 385 18.95 8.18 20.91
C TRP A 385 17.49 8.14 21.37
N GLN A 386 16.69 9.10 20.91
CA GLN A 386 15.31 9.23 21.33
C GLN A 386 14.39 8.34 20.50
N LYS A 387 13.41 7.71 21.15
CA LYS A 387 12.37 6.96 20.43
C LYS A 387 11.19 7.85 20.06
N LEU A 388 10.63 7.58 18.90
CA LEU A 388 9.46 8.27 18.34
C LEU A 388 8.36 7.26 18.02
N THR A 389 7.16 7.51 18.51
CA THR A 389 5.93 6.89 18.01
C THR A 389 5.55 7.47 16.65
N ASP A 390 4.64 6.81 15.95
CA ASP A 390 4.04 7.32 14.71
C ASP A 390 3.40 8.69 14.93
N ARG A 391 2.62 8.86 16.00
CA ARG A 391 1.96 10.14 16.30
C ARG A 391 2.92 11.24 16.70
N GLU A 392 3.96 10.94 17.48
CA GLU A 392 5.01 11.91 17.81
C GLU A 392 5.73 12.40 16.54
N LEU A 393 6.09 11.48 15.63
CA LEU A 393 6.72 11.86 14.36
C LEU A 393 5.80 12.77 13.53
N VAL A 394 4.51 12.44 13.42
CA VAL A 394 3.52 13.26 12.71
C VAL A 394 3.41 14.67 13.31
N ASN A 395 3.37 14.78 14.64
CA ASN A 395 3.32 16.08 15.31
C ASN A 395 4.61 16.88 15.08
N MET A 396 5.79 16.24 15.18
CA MET A 396 7.07 16.90 14.92
C MET A 396 7.19 17.37 13.47
N MET A 397 6.74 16.57 12.49
CA MET A 397 6.69 17.00 11.09
C MET A 397 5.80 18.22 10.89
N GLU A 398 4.64 18.29 11.56
CA GLU A 398 3.78 19.46 11.51
C GLU A 398 4.50 20.70 12.03
N TYR A 399 5.24 20.57 13.13
CA TYR A 399 6.09 21.64 13.64
C TYR A 399 7.17 22.05 12.64
N PHE A 400 7.89 21.10 12.05
CA PHE A 400 8.95 21.38 11.06
C PHE A 400 8.40 22.08 9.82
N ASN A 401 7.22 21.67 9.36
CA ASN A 401 6.60 22.26 8.17
C ASN A 401 6.08 23.68 8.39
N ARG A 402 5.58 24.01 9.58
CA ARG A 402 5.12 25.37 9.88
C ARG A 402 6.26 26.28 10.34
N GLY A 403 7.28 25.72 10.99
CA GLY A 403 8.30 26.47 11.71
C GLY A 403 7.76 27.10 13.00
N ASP A 404 8.61 27.92 13.62
CA ASP A 404 8.22 28.82 14.71
C ASP A 404 7.40 30.03 14.23
#